data_AF-A0A134CCF0-F1
#
_entry.id   AF-A0A134CCF0-F1
#
_cell.length_a   1.000
_cell.length_b   1.000
_cell.length_c   1.000
_cell.angle_alpha   90.00
_cell.angle_beta   90.00
_cell.angle_gamma   90.00
#
_symmetry.space_group_name_H-M   'P 1'
#
loop_
_entity.id
_entity.type
_entity.pdbx_description
1 polymer ?
#
loop_
_entity_poly.entity_id
_entity_poly.type
_entity_poly.pdbx_seq_one_letter_code
_entity_poly.pdbx_strand_id
1 'polypeptide(L)'
;MKCRFCNHDAIYTDGLCRACHEKYHLHDAKIMSQEERDGFCGQTINEDGSVHEEKGRTSYEQTATGPGIHLYSRGLSWRAKLALGFILFCVAAVIIGILGLIVQGIPFLAALLALYILYTILKAVVRHWRS
;
A
#
# COMPACT_ATOMS: atom_id res chain seq x y z
N MET A 1 -15.88 -55.66 -26.13
CA MET A 1 -14.81 -55.53 -25.11
C MET A 1 -15.48 -55.41 -23.74
N LYS A 2 -14.82 -55.79 -22.63
CA LYS A 2 -15.38 -55.62 -21.28
C LYS A 2 -15.03 -54.25 -20.70
N CYS A 3 -15.92 -53.72 -19.86
CA CYS A 3 -15.74 -52.47 -19.15
C CYS A 3 -14.62 -52.60 -18.11
N ARG A 4 -13.75 -51.61 -18.07
CA ARG A 4 -12.58 -51.54 -17.19
C ARG A 4 -12.91 -51.55 -15.69
N PHE A 5 -14.10 -51.12 -15.29
CA PHE A 5 -14.49 -51.00 -13.88
C PHE A 5 -15.54 -52.01 -13.40
N CYS A 6 -16.42 -52.47 -14.31
CA CYS A 6 -17.63 -53.20 -13.93
C CYS A 6 -17.74 -54.60 -14.56
N ASN A 7 -16.77 -55.05 -15.38
CA ASN A 7 -16.79 -56.31 -16.15
C ASN A 7 -18.04 -56.57 -17.02
N HIS A 8 -18.95 -55.59 -17.16
CA HIS A 8 -20.04 -55.62 -18.14
C HIS A 8 -19.52 -55.30 -19.54
N ASP A 9 -20.34 -55.46 -20.56
CA ASP A 9 -19.95 -55.10 -21.92
C ASP A 9 -19.75 -53.59 -22.06
N ALA A 10 -18.61 -53.22 -22.63
CA ALA A 10 -18.29 -51.83 -22.95
C ALA A 10 -19.02 -51.42 -24.22
N ILE A 11 -19.78 -50.33 -24.14
CA ILE A 11 -20.64 -49.81 -25.22
C ILE A 11 -20.02 -48.53 -25.82
N TYR A 12 -19.21 -47.82 -25.05
CA TYR A 12 -18.62 -46.54 -25.42
C TYR A 12 -17.15 -46.69 -25.86
N THR A 13 -16.65 -45.71 -26.62
CA THR A 13 -15.30 -45.71 -27.23
C THR A 13 -14.15 -45.61 -26.23
N ASP A 14 -14.45 -45.19 -25.01
CA ASP A 14 -13.56 -45.15 -23.85
C ASP A 14 -13.41 -46.52 -23.15
N GLY A 15 -14.15 -47.53 -23.62
CA GLY A 15 -14.14 -48.87 -23.04
C GLY A 15 -14.95 -48.98 -21.76
N LEU A 16 -15.97 -48.13 -21.55
CA LEU A 16 -16.85 -48.16 -20.38
C LEU A 16 -18.27 -48.72 -20.67
N CYS A 17 -18.87 -49.30 -19.63
CA CYS A 17 -20.30 -49.68 -19.59
C CYS A 17 -21.15 -48.43 -19.32
N ARG A 18 -22.43 -48.41 -19.71
CA ARG A 18 -23.33 -47.23 -19.55
C ARG A 18 -23.32 -46.63 -18.14
N ALA A 19 -23.42 -47.47 -17.12
CA ALA A 19 -23.41 -47.03 -15.73
C ALA A 19 -22.05 -46.46 -15.28
N CYS A 20 -20.93 -46.98 -15.80
CA CYS A 20 -19.60 -46.46 -15.49
C CYS A 20 -19.25 -45.21 -16.29
N HIS A 21 -19.72 -45.11 -17.53
CA HIS A 21 -19.54 -43.93 -18.37
C HIS A 21 -20.21 -42.71 -17.74
N GLU A 22 -21.47 -42.86 -17.30
CA GLU A 22 -22.20 -41.79 -16.64
C GLU A 22 -21.53 -41.32 -15.33
N LYS A 23 -21.05 -42.26 -14.51
CA LYS A 23 -20.29 -41.93 -13.30
C LYS A 23 -18.95 -41.28 -13.61
N TYR A 24 -18.28 -41.71 -14.68
CA TYR A 24 -17.01 -41.14 -15.10
C TYR A 24 -17.19 -39.70 -15.54
N HIS A 25 -18.22 -39.38 -16.33
CA HIS A 25 -18.56 -38.00 -16.71
C HIS A 25 -19.00 -37.12 -15.53
N LEU A 26 -19.63 -37.70 -14.51
CA LEU A 26 -19.98 -36.98 -13.27
C LEU A 26 -18.76 -36.65 -12.40
N HIS A 27 -17.72 -37.49 -12.44
CA HIS A 27 -16.47 -37.32 -11.68
C HIS A 27 -15.32 -36.77 -12.53
N ASP A 28 -15.55 -36.57 -13.84
CA ASP A 28 -14.55 -35.99 -14.73
C ASP A 28 -14.27 -34.58 -14.22
N ALA A 29 -12.99 -34.26 -14.10
CA ALA A 29 -12.55 -33.04 -13.43
C ALA A 29 -13.25 -31.85 -14.09
N LYS A 30 -14.24 -31.27 -13.40
CA LYS A 30 -15.00 -30.12 -13.91
C LYS A 30 -14.00 -29.00 -14.15
N ILE A 31 -13.69 -28.72 -15.42
CA ILE A 31 -12.88 -27.57 -15.81
C ILE A 31 -13.66 -26.34 -15.37
N MET A 32 -13.10 -25.59 -14.43
CA MET A 32 -13.76 -24.43 -13.84
C MET A 32 -14.16 -23.43 -14.93
N SER A 33 -15.37 -22.89 -14.83
CA SER A 33 -15.84 -21.81 -15.70
C SER A 33 -14.94 -20.58 -15.53
N GLN A 34 -14.98 -19.65 -16.49
CA GLN A 34 -14.12 -18.46 -16.42
C GLN A 34 -14.37 -17.64 -15.14
N GLU A 35 -15.63 -17.49 -14.76
CA GLU A 35 -16.04 -16.83 -13.52
C GLU A 35 -15.56 -17.58 -12.26
N GLU A 36 -15.61 -18.92 -12.27
CA GLU A 36 -15.09 -19.74 -11.18
C GLU A 36 -13.57 -19.63 -11.06
N ARG A 37 -12.83 -19.57 -12.19
CA ARG A 37 -11.37 -19.40 -12.20
C ARG A 37 -10.97 -18.03 -11.68
N ASP A 38 -11.67 -16.98 -12.12
CA ASP A 38 -11.35 -15.60 -11.75
C ASP A 38 -11.68 -15.33 -10.27
N GLY A 39 -12.61 -16.09 -9.68
CA GLY A 39 -12.95 -16.07 -8.25
C GLY A 39 -12.25 -17.12 -7.38
N PHE A 40 -11.31 -17.90 -7.92
CA PHE A 40 -10.67 -18.99 -7.18
C PHE A 40 -9.63 -18.44 -6.18
N CYS A 41 -9.97 -18.50 -4.89
CA CYS A 41 -9.07 -18.18 -3.77
C CYS A 41 -8.55 -19.47 -3.12
N GLY A 42 -7.83 -20.29 -3.89
CA GLY A 42 -7.16 -21.49 -3.39
C GLY A 42 -5.75 -21.20 -2.89
N GLN A 43 -5.27 -22.03 -1.95
CA GLN A 43 -3.87 -22.04 -1.53
C GLN A 43 -3.03 -22.76 -2.60
N THR A 44 -1.99 -22.09 -3.12
CA THR A 44 -1.06 -22.72 -4.05
C THR A 44 -0.13 -23.65 -3.29
N ILE A 45 -0.12 -24.92 -3.67
CA ILE A 45 0.77 -25.95 -3.11
C ILE A 45 1.91 -26.16 -4.10
N ASN A 46 3.14 -26.03 -3.62
CA ASN A 46 4.35 -26.28 -4.38
C ASN A 46 4.56 -27.78 -4.62
N GLU A 47 5.46 -28.12 -5.54
CA GLU A 47 5.80 -29.51 -5.89
C GLU A 47 6.37 -30.33 -4.72
N ASP A 48 6.90 -29.67 -3.69
CA ASP A 48 7.39 -30.27 -2.45
C ASP A 48 6.29 -30.46 -1.39
N GLY A 49 5.04 -30.12 -1.70
CA GLY A 49 3.90 -30.18 -0.80
C GLY A 49 3.80 -29.00 0.18
N SER A 50 4.67 -28.00 0.06
CA SER A 50 4.60 -26.79 0.88
C SER A 50 3.53 -25.82 0.35
N VAL A 51 2.83 -25.14 1.25
CA VAL A 51 1.73 -24.23 0.89
C VAL A 51 2.18 -22.79 1.10
N HIS A 52 2.09 -21.95 0.07
CA HIS A 52 2.30 -20.51 0.20
C HIS A 52 0.97 -19.76 0.19
N GLU A 53 0.68 -19.05 1.29
CA GLU A 53 -0.42 -18.09 1.37
C GLU A 53 -0.06 -16.82 0.59
N GLU A 54 -0.40 -16.76 -0.70
CA GLU A 54 -0.36 -15.52 -1.46
C GLU A 54 -1.62 -14.68 -1.17
N LYS A 55 -1.60 -13.89 -0.09
CA LYS A 55 -2.60 -12.84 0.12
C LYS A 55 -2.32 -11.66 -0.81
N GLY A 56 -2.91 -11.73 -2.01
CA GLY A 56 -2.94 -10.64 -2.96
C GLY A 56 -3.85 -9.48 -2.54
N ARG A 57 -3.29 -8.27 -2.62
CA ARG A 57 -3.93 -7.01 -3.02
C ARG A 57 -5.09 -6.49 -2.16
N THR A 58 -4.76 -5.55 -1.26
CA THR A 58 -5.61 -4.35 -1.08
C THR A 58 -4.75 -3.12 -0.86
N SER A 59 -5.17 -2.08 -1.55
CA SER A 59 -4.51 -0.81 -1.75
C SER A 59 -4.94 0.15 -0.63
N TYR A 60 -4.11 1.16 -0.36
CA TYR A 60 -4.37 2.39 0.43
C TYR A 60 -5.21 2.26 1.73
N GLU A 61 -4.63 2.55 2.89
CA GLU A 61 -5.24 3.57 3.76
C GLU A 61 -4.22 4.13 4.73
N GLN A 62 -4.10 5.45 4.66
CA GLN A 62 -3.27 6.29 5.50
C GLN A 62 -4.17 6.82 6.61
N THR A 63 -3.64 6.84 7.84
CA THR A 63 -4.03 7.73 8.95
C THR A 63 -5.16 7.28 9.89
N ALA A 64 -4.87 7.53 11.17
CA ALA A 64 -5.78 7.74 12.30
C ALA A 64 -6.22 6.53 13.15
N THR A 65 -5.48 6.37 14.26
CA THR A 65 -6.04 6.22 15.62
C THR A 65 -7.02 5.07 15.86
N GLY A 66 -6.51 3.89 16.23
CA GLY A 66 -7.32 2.79 16.77
C GLY A 66 -6.52 1.49 16.92
N PRO A 67 -6.82 0.63 17.90
CA PRO A 67 -5.83 -0.25 18.54
C PRO A 67 -5.63 -1.57 17.79
N GLY A 68 -4.36 -1.99 17.67
CA GLY A 68 -4.00 -3.37 17.39
C GLY A 68 -3.77 -3.70 15.92
N ILE A 69 -2.74 -3.12 15.30
CA ILE A 69 -2.21 -3.63 14.03
C ILE A 69 -0.70 -3.84 14.20
N HIS A 70 -0.32 -5.06 14.57
CA HIS A 70 1.07 -5.49 14.51
C HIS A 70 1.47 -5.64 13.03
N LEU A 71 2.03 -4.57 12.47
CA LEU A 71 2.65 -4.60 11.16
C LEU A 71 3.91 -5.48 11.21
N TYR A 72 3.78 -6.73 10.76
CA TYR A 72 4.92 -7.59 10.44
C TYR A 72 5.63 -7.04 9.20
N SER A 73 6.53 -6.08 9.42
CA SER A 73 7.46 -5.58 8.41
C SER A 73 8.59 -6.60 8.21
N ARG A 74 8.32 -7.71 7.52
CA ARG A 74 9.37 -8.62 7.04
C ARG A 74 9.55 -8.39 5.54
N GLY A 75 10.55 -7.56 5.21
CA GLY A 75 11.12 -7.51 3.87
C GLY A 75 10.87 -6.24 3.05
N LEU A 76 10.73 -5.05 3.66
CA LEU A 76 10.87 -3.82 2.88
C LEU A 76 12.28 -3.79 2.27
N SER A 77 12.37 -3.84 0.94
CA SER A 77 13.63 -3.80 0.20
C SER A 77 14.48 -2.63 0.72
N TRP A 78 15.80 -2.81 0.79
CA TRP A 78 16.71 -1.77 1.30
C TRP A 78 16.50 -0.40 0.62
N ARG A 79 16.09 -0.44 -0.65
CA ARG A 79 15.68 0.74 -1.45
C ARG A 79 14.45 1.45 -0.92
N ALA A 80 13.42 0.72 -0.50
CA ALA A 80 12.19 1.30 0.05
C ALA A 80 12.45 1.97 1.41
N LYS A 81 13.33 1.41 2.24
CA LYS A 81 13.74 2.04 3.51
C LYS A 81 14.49 3.36 3.28
N LEU A 82 15.40 3.39 2.30
CA LEU A 82 16.11 4.62 1.93
C LEU A 82 15.16 5.66 1.33
N ALA A 83 14.24 5.27 0.47
CA ALA A 83 13.25 6.19 -0.11
C ALA A 83 12.36 6.81 0.97
N LEU A 84 11.86 6.02 1.92
CA LEU A 84 11.05 6.52 3.03
C LEU A 84 11.86 7.47 3.93
N GLY A 85 13.11 7.11 4.23
CA GLY A 85 14.01 7.97 5.00
C GLY A 85 14.33 9.29 4.30
N PHE A 86 14.55 9.27 2.99
CA PHE A 86 14.80 10.47 2.20
C PHE A 86 13.60 11.41 2.18
N ILE A 87 12.39 10.88 2.01
CA ILE A 87 11.16 11.68 2.05
C ILE A 87 10.99 12.35 3.42
N LEU A 88 11.15 11.58 4.50
CA LEU A 88 11.09 12.12 5.87
C LEU A 88 12.15 13.20 6.12
N PHE A 89 13.37 12.97 5.62
CA PHE A 89 14.45 13.95 5.71
C PHE A 89 14.14 15.25 4.95
N CYS A 90 13.60 15.16 3.73
CA CYS A 90 13.20 16.33 2.97
C CYS A 90 12.12 17.14 3.70
N VAL A 91 11.11 16.47 4.24
CA VAL A 91 10.04 17.14 5.01
C VAL A 91 10.62 17.84 6.24
N ALA A 92 11.49 17.15 7.00
CA ALA A 92 12.15 17.74 8.16
C ALA A 92 13.02 18.96 7.78
N ALA A 93 13.76 18.88 6.67
CA ALA A 93 14.61 19.97 6.20
C ALA A 93 13.80 21.21 5.81
N VAL A 94 12.64 21.03 5.15
CA VAL A 94 11.72 22.13 4.84
C VAL A 94 11.19 22.79 6.12
N ILE A 95 10.75 21.98 7.09
CA ILE A 95 10.24 22.49 8.37
C ILE A 95 11.32 23.29 9.10
N ILE A 96 12.53 22.73 9.24
CA ILE A 96 13.65 23.39 9.90
C ILE A 96 14.06 24.66 9.15
N GLY A 97 14.05 24.63 7.81
CA GLY A 97 14.34 25.81 6.98
C GLY A 97 13.34 26.94 7.21
N ILE A 98 12.04 26.65 7.19
CA ILE A 98 10.99 27.65 7.46
C ILE A 98 11.11 28.19 8.89
N LEU A 99 11.27 27.31 9.88
CA LEU A 99 11.44 27.72 11.27
C LEU A 99 12.69 28.58 11.46
N GLY A 100 13.80 28.22 10.81
CA GLY A 100 15.05 29.00 10.83
C GLY A 100 14.86 30.40 10.25
N LEU A 101 14.15 30.51 9.11
CA LEU A 101 13.81 31.80 8.51
C LEU A 101 12.92 32.64 9.41
N ILE A 102 11.95 32.04 10.11
CA ILE A 102 11.09 32.75 11.06
C ILE A 102 11.92 33.27 12.24
N VAL A 103 12.75 32.41 12.85
CA VAL A 103 13.60 32.77 14.00
C VAL A 103 14.57 33.89 13.64
N GLN A 104 15.14 33.87 12.43
CA GLN A 104 16.03 34.92 11.96
C GLN A 104 15.28 36.16 11.47
N GLY A 105 14.10 36.02 10.88
CA GLY A 105 13.32 37.13 10.33
C GLY A 105 12.67 38.02 11.38
N ILE A 106 12.19 37.43 12.49
CA ILE A 106 11.58 38.17 13.61
C ILE A 106 12.49 39.28 14.17
N PRO A 107 13.78 39.05 14.50
CA PRO A 107 14.64 40.10 15.03
C PRO A 107 14.93 41.20 14.00
N PHE A 108 15.02 40.88 12.70
CA PHE A 108 15.14 41.91 11.66
C PHE A 108 13.89 42.79 11.57
N LEU A 109 12.70 42.19 11.60
CA LEU A 109 11.45 42.94 11.60
C LEU A 109 11.30 43.81 12.85
N ALA A 110 11.69 43.30 14.02
CA ALA A 110 11.68 44.07 15.27
C ALA A 110 12.65 45.26 15.22
N ALA A 111 13.85 45.07 14.66
CA ALA A 111 14.83 46.15 14.50
C ALA A 111 14.32 47.24 13.54
N LEU A 112 13.71 46.86 12.42
CA LEU A 112 13.10 47.81 11.49
C LEU A 112 11.95 48.59 12.13
N LEU A 113 11.12 47.92 12.93
CA LEU A 113 10.04 48.58 13.68
C LEU A 113 10.61 49.61 14.67
N ALA A 114 11.64 49.25 15.43
CA ALA A 114 12.28 50.14 16.38
C ALA A 114 12.88 51.38 15.68
N LEU A 115 13.56 51.18 14.54
CA LEU A 115 14.09 52.27 13.72
C LEU A 115 12.98 53.17 13.18
N TYR A 116 11.86 52.60 12.74
CA TYR A 116 10.70 53.35 12.28
C TYR A 116 10.09 54.21 13.40
N ILE A 117 9.94 53.65 14.59
CA ILE A 117 9.45 54.40 15.77
C ILE A 117 10.40 55.56 16.09
N LEU A 118 11.71 55.30 16.14
CA LEU A 118 12.72 56.32 16.41
C LEU A 118 12.67 57.45 15.37
N TYR A 119 12.62 57.09 14.09
CA TYR A 119 12.48 58.06 13.00
C TYR A 119 11.21 58.92 13.14
N THR A 120 10.10 58.28 13.52
CA THR A 120 8.82 58.98 13.71
C THR A 120 8.89 59.97 14.86
N ILE A 121 9.52 59.61 15.99
CA ILE A 121 9.74 60.50 17.13
C ILE A 121 10.65 61.67 16.73
N LEU A 122 11.80 61.40 16.09
CA LEU A 122 12.72 62.45 15.63
C LEU A 122 12.03 63.42 14.68
N LYS A 123 11.24 62.91 13.72
CA LYS A 123 10.46 63.73 12.79
C LYS A 123 9.42 64.57 13.52
N ALA A 124 8.75 64.04 14.54
CA ALA A 124 7.79 64.78 15.35
C ALA A 124 8.47 65.91 16.14
N VAL A 125 9.63 65.64 16.77
CA VAL A 125 10.42 66.62 17.52
C VAL A 125 10.94 67.73 16.61
N VAL A 126 11.52 67.38 15.45
CA VAL A 126 11.98 68.37 14.46
C VAL A 126 10.83 69.23 13.95
N ARG A 127 9.65 68.63 13.72
CA ARG A 127 8.47 69.39 13.31
C ARG A 127 7.99 70.35 14.39
N HIS A 128 7.99 69.92 15.66
CA HIS A 128 7.62 70.78 16.79
C HIS A 128 8.60 71.95 16.96
N TRP A 129 9.91 71.72 16.81
CA TRP A 129 10.92 72.79 16.88
C TRP A 129 10.87 73.79 15.73
N ARG A 130 10.22 73.44 14.62
CA ARG A 130 10.13 74.26 13.41
C ARG A 130 8.82 75.06 13.32
N SER A 131 7.86 74.79 14.19
CA SER A 131 6.57 75.49 14.29
C SER A 131 6.60 76.52 15.41
#